data_AF-A0A9X9LMC3-F1
#
_entry.id   AF-A0A9X9LMC3-F1
#
_cell.length_a   1.000
_cell.length_b   1.000
_cell.length_c   1.000
_cell.angle_alpha   90.00
_cell.angle_beta   90.00
_cell.angle_gamma   90.00
#
_symmetry.space_group_name_H-M   'P 1'
#
loop_
_entity.id
_entity.type
_entity.pdbx_description
1 polymer ?
#
loop_
_entity_poly.entity_id
_entity_poly.type
_entity_poly.pdbx_seq_one_letter_code
_entity_poly.pdbx_strand_id
1 'polypeptide(L)' 'FESGFDPQRLLNDIVILQLNGSATINRNVQLARLPAQNQGVGSGVPCLAMGWGQLGTARPLASVLQELNVTVVTTLC' A
#
# COMPACT_ATOMS: atom_id res chain seq x y z
N PHE A 1 -13.87 6.99 6.20
CA PHE A 1 -13.69 8.45 6.05
C PHE A 1 -12.77 8.70 4.87
N GLU A 2 -13.21 9.51 3.90
CA GLU A 2 -12.44 9.95 2.73
C GLU A 2 -12.13 11.45 2.86
N SER A 3 -11.15 11.95 2.11
CA SER A 3 -10.75 13.35 2.16
C SER A 3 -10.50 13.90 0.75
N GLY A 4 -11.59 14.18 0.02
CA GLY A 4 -11.53 14.86 -1.28
C GLY A 4 -10.98 14.00 -2.41
N PHE A 5 -11.37 12.73 -2.48
CA PHE A 5 -11.05 11.85 -3.62
C PHE A 5 -11.63 12.42 -4.92
N ASP A 6 -10.78 12.55 -5.94
CA ASP A 6 -11.18 12.94 -7.30
C ASP A 6 -11.09 11.70 -8.22
N PRO A 7 -12.23 11.09 -8.61
CA PRO A 7 -12.22 9.88 -9.44
C PRO A 7 -11.80 10.11 -10.89
N GLN A 8 -11.85 11.34 -11.40
CA GLN A 8 -11.45 11.65 -12.78
C GLN A 8 -9.94 11.77 -12.89
N ARG A 9 -9.28 12.27 -11.82
CA ARG A 9 -7.83 12.51 -11.78
C ARG A 9 -7.08 11.53 -10.88
N LEU A 10 -7.79 10.70 -10.13
CA LEU A 10 -7.28 9.78 -9.11
C LEU A 10 -6.45 10.50 -8.03
N LEU A 11 -6.86 11.73 -7.66
CA LEU A 11 -6.21 12.49 -6.58
C LEU A 11 -6.81 12.12 -5.23
N ASN A 12 -5.97 12.13 -4.18
CA ASN A 12 -6.34 11.77 -2.82
C ASN A 12 -6.97 10.36 -2.71
N ASP A 13 -6.39 9.38 -3.41
CA ASP A 13 -6.81 7.98 -3.39
C ASP A 13 -6.43 7.30 -2.06
N ILE A 14 -7.16 7.65 -1.00
CA ILE A 14 -6.97 7.12 0.36
C ILE A 14 -8.29 7.15 1.13
N VAL A 15 -8.53 6.07 1.89
CA VAL A 15 -9.68 5.94 2.79
C VAL A 15 -9.27 5.32 4.12
N ILE A 16 -9.86 5.81 5.22
CA ILE A 16 -9.73 5.19 6.54
C ILE A 16 -10.97 4.34 6.82
N LEU A 17 -10.73 3.05 7.08
CA LEU A 17 -11.76 2.09 7.48
C LEU A 17 -11.74 1.92 8.99
N GLN A 18 -12.88 2.17 9.63
CA GLN A 18 -13.09 1.88 11.04
C GLN A 18 -13.70 0.49 11.17
N LEU A 19 -13.00 -0.41 11.86
CA LEU A 19 -13.52 -1.73 12.17
C LEU A 19 -14.62 -1.64 13.24
N ASN A 20 -15.54 -2.60 13.26
CA ASN A 20 -16.58 -2.70 14.28
C ASN A 20 -16.05 -3.10 15.68
N GLY A 21 -14.75 -3.39 15.80
CA GLY A 21 -14.06 -3.74 17.03
C GLY A 21 -12.54 -3.62 16.88
N SER A 22 -11.83 -3.75 17.98
CA SER A 22 -10.36 -3.67 18.00
C SER A 22 -9.71 -5.01 17.70
N ALA A 23 -8.68 -5.02 16.85
CA ALA A 23 -7.86 -6.21 16.63
C ALA A 23 -6.92 -6.47 17.81
N THR A 24 -6.80 -7.72 18.24
CA THR A 24 -5.85 -8.12 19.30
C THR A 24 -4.45 -8.26 18.73
N ILE A 25 -3.52 -7.41 19.18
CA ILE A 25 -2.11 -7.44 18.74
C ILE A 25 -1.43 -8.74 19.18
N ASN A 26 -0.73 -9.37 18.25
CA ASN A 26 -0.01 -10.63 18.47
C ASN A 26 1.04 -10.87 17.36
N ARG A 27 1.65 -12.06 17.32
CA ARG A 27 2.67 -12.42 16.29
C ARG A 27 2.21 -12.25 14.84
N ASN A 28 0.91 -12.38 14.56
CA ASN A 28 0.33 -12.34 13.22
C ASN A 28 -0.42 -11.01 12.94
N VAL A 29 -0.62 -10.15 13.96
CA VAL A 29 -1.35 -8.88 13.84
C VAL A 29 -0.54 -7.79 14.53
N GLN A 30 -0.02 -6.85 13.74
CA GLN A 30 0.80 -5.74 14.23
C GLN A 30 0.39 -4.42 13.55
N LEU A 31 0.80 -3.30 14.13
CA LEU A 31 0.53 -1.96 13.60
C LEU A 31 1.59 -1.58 12.57
N ALA A 32 1.16 -1.02 11.43
CA ALA A 32 2.05 -0.37 10.48
C ALA A 32 2.44 1.03 10.98
N ARG A 33 3.69 1.43 10.78
CA ARG A 33 4.16 2.80 11.06
C ARG A 33 3.92 3.68 9.85
N LEU A 34 3.41 4.89 10.09
CA LEU A 34 3.27 5.91 9.06
C LEU A 34 4.54 6.77 8.97
N PRO A 35 4.86 7.35 7.79
CA PRO A 35 5.91 8.33 7.65
C PRO A 35 5.59 9.61 8.43
N ALA A 36 6.61 10.44 8.68
CA ALA A 36 6.38 11.77 9.23
C ALA A 36 5.61 12.65 8.22
N GLN A 37 4.86 13.64 8.73
CA GLN A 37 4.14 14.58 7.88
C GLN A 37 5.09 15.24 6.88
N ASN A 38 4.69 15.29 5.61
CA ASN A 38 5.45 15.87 4.49
C ASN A 38 6.81 15.19 4.21
N GLN A 39 7.02 13.97 4.72
CA GLN A 39 8.20 13.18 4.39
C GLN A 39 8.02 12.48 3.03
N GLY A 40 8.59 13.07 1.98
CA GLY A 40 8.71 12.42 0.68
C GLY A 40 9.78 11.31 0.67
N VAL A 41 9.75 10.49 -0.39
CA VAL A 41 10.77 9.46 -0.65
C VAL A 41 11.53 9.81 -1.92
N GLY A 42 12.86 9.77 -1.86
CA GLY A 42 13.72 10.10 -3.01
C GLY A 42 13.79 8.97 -4.05
N SER A 43 14.18 9.30 -5.28
CA SER A 43 14.44 8.29 -6.31
C SER A 43 15.61 7.37 -5.93
N GLY A 44 15.53 6.11 -6.33
CA GLY A 44 16.50 5.06 -6.05
C GLY A 44 16.33 4.38 -4.69
N VAL A 45 15.46 4.89 -3.81
CA VAL A 45 15.19 4.26 -2.50
C VAL A 45 14.57 2.89 -2.73
N PRO A 46 15.14 1.80 -2.18
CA PRO A 46 14.56 0.47 -2.25
C PRO A 46 13.36 0.36 -1.32
N CYS A 47 12.29 -0.24 -1.82
CA CYS A 47 11.05 -0.48 -1.11
C CYS A 47 10.57 -1.92 -1.34
N LEU A 48 9.62 -2.37 -0.52
CA LEU A 48 8.97 -3.66 -0.66
C LEU A 48 7.48 -3.46 -0.95
N ALA A 49 7.02 -3.93 -2.11
CA ALA A 49 5.60 -4.03 -2.42
C ALA A 49 5.10 -5.44 -2.05
N MET A 50 3.87 -5.56 -1.55
CA MET A 50 3.32 -6.84 -1.08
C MET A 50 1.82 -6.96 -1.38
N GLY A 51 1.33 -8.18 -1.58
CA GLY A 51 -0.11 -8.43 -1.78
C GLY A 51 -0.46 -9.83 -2.31
N TRP A 52 -1.76 -10.05 -2.54
CA TRP A 52 -2.34 -11.30 -3.07
C TRP A 52 -2.91 -11.14 -4.49
N GLY A 53 -2.38 -10.20 -5.28
CA GLY A 53 -2.85 -9.92 -6.63
C GLY A 53 -2.65 -11.07 -7.63
N GLN A 54 -3.05 -10.85 -8.88
CA GLN A 54 -2.76 -11.78 -9.98
C GLN A 54 -1.24 -11.86 -10.20
N LEU A 55 -0.72 -13.08 -10.39
CA LEU A 55 0.72 -13.32 -10.60
C LEU A 55 1.20 -12.99 -12.02
N GLY A 56 0.31 -12.49 -12.88
CA GLY A 56 0.54 -12.20 -14.29
C GLY A 56 -0.78 -12.10 -15.04
N THR A 57 -0.73 -11.61 -16.28
CA THR A 57 -1.91 -11.26 -17.10
C THR A 57 -2.92 -12.38 -17.31
N ALA A 58 -2.47 -13.63 -17.33
CA ALA A 58 -3.32 -14.82 -17.47
C ALA A 58 -3.01 -15.89 -16.40
N ARG A 59 -2.53 -15.44 -15.23
CA ARG A 59 -2.17 -16.31 -14.10
C ARG A 59 -3.21 -16.22 -12.98
N PRO A 60 -3.33 -17.26 -12.14
CA PRO A 60 -4.24 -17.23 -11.00
C PRO A 60 -3.85 -16.14 -9.99
N LEU A 61 -4.79 -15.83 -9.10
CA LEU A 61 -4.52 -15.08 -7.88
C LEU A 61 -3.55 -15.84 -6.98
N ALA A 62 -2.72 -15.12 -6.25
CA ALA A 62 -1.78 -15.72 -5.32
C ALA A 62 -2.51 -16.37 -4.13
N SER A 63 -2.18 -17.63 -3.82
CA SER A 63 -2.69 -18.34 -2.64
C SER A 63 -1.95 -18.00 -1.35
N VAL A 64 -0.75 -17.42 -1.48
CA VAL A 64 0.10 -16.98 -0.36
C VAL A 64 0.58 -15.55 -0.63
N LEU A 65 0.84 -14.78 0.43
CA LEU A 65 1.30 -13.40 0.30
C LEU A 65 2.58 -13.35 -0.52
N GLN A 66 2.62 -12.47 -1.52
CA GLN A 66 3.81 -12.21 -2.32
C GLN A 66 4.47 -10.92 -1.87
N GLU A 67 5.79 -10.83 -2.11
CA GLU A 67 6.58 -9.63 -1.89
C GLU A 67 7.52 -9.38 -3.09
N LEU A 68 7.79 -8.11 -3.39
CA LEU A 68 8.64 -7.70 -4.50
C LEU A 68 9.49 -6.49 -4.12
N ASN A 69 10.80 -6.62 -4.29
CA ASN A 69 11.72 -5.49 -4.18
C ASN A 69 11.50 -4.54 -5.36
N VAL A 70 11.24 -3.27 -5.06
CA VAL A 70 11.08 -2.19 -6.02
C VAL A 70 11.97 -1.02 -5.65
N THR A 71 12.16 -0.07 -6.57
CA THR A 71 12.89 1.17 -6.32
C THR A 71 12.06 2.36 -6.75
N VAL A 72 12.14 3.45 -5.99
CA VAL A 72 11.40 4.68 -6.29
C VAL A 72 11.96 5.35 -7.55
N VAL A 73 11.06 5.76 -8.45
CA VAL A 73 11.39 6.54 -9.65
C VAL A 73 10.57 7.82 -9.65
N THR A 74 11.14 8.93 -10.16
CA THR A 74 10.44 10.22 -10.30
C THR A 74 10.23 10.64 -11.75
N THR A 75 10.78 9.88 -12.70
CA THR A 75 10.65 10.14 -14.13
C THR A 75 9.38 9.45 -14.62
N LEU A 76 8.48 10.21 -15.27
CA LEU A 76 7.18 9.73 -15.78
C LEU A 76 6.24 9.17 -14.68
N CYS A 77 6.19 9.84 -13.52
CA CYS A 77 5.25 9.58 -12.43
C CYS A 77 4.21 10.70 -12.31
#